data_AF-A0A535CDT5-F1
#
_entry.id   AF-A0A535CDT5-F1
#
_cell.length_a   1.000
_cell.length_b   1.000
_cell.length_c   1.000
_cell.angle_alpha   90.00
_cell.angle_beta   90.00
_cell.angle_gamma   90.00
#
_symmetry.space_group_name_H-M   'P 1'
#
loop_
_entity.id
_entity.type
_entity.pdbx_description
1 polymer ?
#
loop_
_entity_poly.entity_id
_entity_poly.type
_entity_poly.pdbx_seq_one_letter_code
_entity_poly.pdbx_strand_id
1 'polypeptide(L)' 'SGRLLIPLALDGYTITGVDGSEKMLSLARERVQQANLTSRVTLVQQDMSALQLSQKFSFAFVALGSFAHLT' A
#
# COMPACT_ATOMS: atom_id res chain seq x y z
N SER A 1 -5.86 -3.73 -2.12
CA SER A 1 -6.14 -3.95 -3.55
C SER A 1 -5.34 -3.09 -4.52
N GLY A 2 -4.78 -1.94 -4.09
CA GLY A 2 -3.92 -1.11 -4.95
C GLY A 2 -4.60 0.06 -5.68
N ARG A 3 -5.91 0.29 -5.46
CA ARG A 3 -6.70 1.33 -6.17
C ARG A 3 -6.09 2.73 -6.14
N LEU A 4 -5.45 3.12 -5.04
CA LEU A 4 -4.85 4.45 -4.87
C LEU A 4 -3.33 4.45 -5.09
N LEU A 5 -2.65 3.36 -4.73
CA LEU A 5 -1.20 3.31 -4.89
C LEU A 5 -0.78 3.18 -6.36
N ILE A 6 -1.57 2.52 -7.20
CA ILE A 6 -1.22 2.31 -8.62
C ILE A 6 -1.15 3.64 -9.38
N PRO A 7 -2.17 4.52 -9.36
CA PRO A 7 -2.07 5.84 -10.00
C PRO A 7 -0.89 6.67 -9.51
N LEU A 8 -0.67 6.71 -8.20
CA LEU A 8 0.44 7.47 -7.62
C LEU A 8 1.81 6.89 -8.06
N ALA A 9 1.94 5.57 -8.16
CA ALA A 9 3.17 4.95 -8.64
C ALA A 9 3.40 5.18 -10.15
N LEU A 10 2.32 5.27 -10.94
CA LEU A 10 2.38 5.69 -12.35
C LEU A 10 2.82 7.15 -12.51
N ASP A 11 2.42 8.02 -11.58
CA ASP A 11 2.85 9.42 -11.50
C ASP A 11 4.32 9.58 -11.03
N GLY A 12 5.02 8.47 -10.78
CA GLY A 12 6.46 8.43 -10.50
C GLY A 12 6.82 8.37 -9.02
N TYR A 13 5.85 8.33 -8.11
CA TYR A 13 6.13 8.20 -6.68
C TYR A 13 6.57 6.77 -6.30
N THR A 14 7.48 6.67 -5.34
CA THR A 14 7.82 5.40 -4.68
C THR A 14 6.91 5.24 -3.47
N ILE A 15 6.20 4.11 -3.38
CA ILE A 15 5.10 3.94 -2.42
C ILE A 15 5.27 2.64 -1.65
N THR A 16 5.04 2.72 -0.34
CA THR A 16 4.80 1.55 0.51
C THR A 16 3.32 1.46 0.82
N GLY A 17 2.67 0.40 0.35
CA GLY A 17 1.28 0.07 0.70
C GLY A 17 1.25 -0.89 1.88
N VAL A 18 0.49 -0.56 2.92
CA VAL A 18 0.28 -1.42 4.08
C VAL A 18 -1.18 -1.86 4.14
N ASP A 19 -1.41 -3.14 4.42
CA ASP A 19 -2.74 -3.71 4.63
C ASP A 19 -2.62 -4.92 5.57
N GLY A 20 -3.56 -5.11 6.50
CA GLY A 20 -3.57 -6.28 7.38
C GLY A 20 -4.02 -7.57 6.65
N SER A 21 -4.75 -7.41 5.53
CA SER A 21 -5.32 -8.51 4.78
C SER A 21 -4.38 -9.00 3.67
N GLU A 22 -3.87 -10.22 3.82
CA GLU A 22 -3.05 -10.87 2.78
C GLU A 22 -3.80 -11.02 1.45
N LYS A 23 -5.13 -11.22 1.50
CA LYS A 23 -5.98 -11.24 0.30
C LYS A 23 -5.91 -9.91 -0.45
N MET A 24 -5.97 -8.78 0.28
CA MET A 24 -5.92 -7.44 -0.34
C MET A 24 -4.54 -7.10 -0.89
N LEU A 25 -3.47 -7.61 -0.26
CA LEU A 25 -2.09 -7.49 -0.73
C LEU A 25 -1.84 -8.34 -1.96
N SER A 26 -2.35 -9.57 -2.02
CA SER A 26 -2.27 -10.43 -3.21
C SER A 26 -2.91 -9.75 -4.43
N LEU A 27 -4.12 -9.20 -4.27
CA LEU A 27 -4.78 -8.41 -5.33
C LEU A 27 -3.99 -7.14 -5.72
N ALA A 28 -3.24 -6.55 -4.78
CA ALA A 28 -2.41 -5.40 -5.07
C ALA A 28 -1.14 -5.81 -5.83
N ARG A 29 -0.47 -6.89 -5.42
CA ARG A 29 0.71 -7.47 -6.09
C ARG A 29 0.43 -7.78 -7.55
N GLU A 30 -0.70 -8.44 -7.84
CA GLU A 30 -1.10 -8.75 -9.21
C GLU A 30 -1.22 -7.48 -10.07
N ARG A 31 -1.90 -6.44 -9.58
CA ARG A 31 -2.04 -5.17 -10.29
C ARG A 31 -0.72 -4.43 -10.47
N VAL A 32 0.15 -4.46 -9.45
CA VAL A 32 1.50 -3.88 -9.53
C VAL A 32 2.33 -4.57 -10.61
N GLN A 33 2.26 -5.90 -10.68
CA GLN A 33 2.95 -6.67 -11.72
C GLN A 33 2.40 -6.37 -13.11
N GLN A 34 1.07 -6.36 -13.28
CA GLN A 34 0.41 -6.01 -14.55
C GLN A 34 0.77 -4.60 -15.04
N ALA A 35 0.98 -3.66 -14.11
CA ALA A 35 1.37 -2.29 -14.42
C ALA A 35 2.89 -2.09 -14.56
N ASN A 36 3.71 -3.13 -14.39
CA ASN A 36 5.19 -3.06 -14.37
C ASN A 36 5.75 -2.08 -13.30
N LEU A 37 5.10 -2.01 -12.14
CA LEU A 37 5.43 -1.07 -11.06
C LEU A 37 6.20 -1.70 -9.89
N THR A 38 6.65 -2.95 -10.03
CA THR A 38 7.29 -3.72 -8.95
C THR A 38 8.53 -3.04 -8.36
N SER A 39 9.23 -2.18 -9.12
CA SER A 39 10.38 -1.42 -8.63
C SER A 39 10.03 -0.17 -7.82
N ARG A 40 8.79 0.32 -7.93
CA ARG A 40 8.32 1.55 -7.25
C ARG A 40 7.39 1.25 -6.07
N VAL A 41 6.87 0.04 -5.99
CA VAL A 41 5.88 -0.34 -4.99
C VAL A 41 6.42 -1.41 -4.06
N THR A 42 6.41 -1.12 -2.77
CA THR A 42 6.58 -2.12 -1.71
C THR A 42 5.24 -2.39 -1.05
N LEU A 43 4.93 -3.65 -0.77
CA LEU A 43 3.71 -4.06 -0.10
C LEU A 43 4.05 -4.78 1.21
N VAL A 44 3.49 -4.31 2.31
CA VAL A 44 3.79 -4.81 3.66
C VAL A 44 2.50 -5.28 4.32
N GLN A 45 2.52 -6.47 4.89
CA GLN A 45 1.41 -6.97 5.70
C GLN A 45 1.60 -6.60 7.15
N GLN A 46 0.88 -5.57 7.62
CA GLN A 46 0.89 -5.12 9.01
C GLN A 46 -0.46 -4.48 9.37
N ASP A 47 -0.74 -4.42 10.67
CA ASP A 47 -1.82 -3.61 11.21
C ASP A 47 -1.39 -2.13 11.22
N MET A 48 -2.24 -1.25 10.69
CA MET A 48 -1.95 0.19 10.63
C MET A 48 -1.94 0.87 12.01
N SER A 49 -2.54 0.27 13.03
CA SER A 49 -2.50 0.77 14.42
C SER A 49 -1.16 0.51 15.11
N ALA A 50 -0.35 -0.43 14.59
CA ALA A 50 0.91 -0.87 15.18
C ALA A 50 2.00 -1.06 14.10
N LEU A 51 2.23 -0.01 13.30
CA LEU A 51 3.22 -0.04 12.21
C LEU A 51 4.65 -0.09 12.71
N GLN A 52 5.43 -1.04 12.15
CA GLN A 52 6.87 -1.13 12.34
C GLN A 52 7.54 -1.19 10.96
N LEU A 53 7.75 -0.01 10.36
CA LEU A 53 8.36 0.14 9.05
C LEU A 53 9.84 0.50 9.19
N SER A 54 10.68 0.00 8.27
CA SER A 54 12.14 0.18 8.29
C SER A 54 12.63 1.57 7.87
N GLN A 55 11.71 2.47 7.50
CA GLN A 55 12.02 3.81 7.01
C GLN A 55 10.96 4.82 7.43
N LYS A 56 11.31 6.11 7.35
CA LYS A 56 10.37 7.23 7.50
C LYS A 56 9.85 7.67 6.13
N PHE A 57 8.68 8.28 6.13
CA PHE A 57 8.00 8.76 4.93
C PHE A 57 7.72 10.26 5.05
N SER A 58 7.89 10.99 3.96
CA SER A 58 7.55 12.42 3.90
C SER A 58 6.04 12.68 3.89
N PHE A 59 5.25 11.67 3.53
CA PHE A 59 3.80 11.75 3.44
C PHE A 59 3.18 10.38 3.73
N ALA A 60 2.08 10.39 4.48
CA ALA A 60 1.25 9.21 4.72
C ALA A 60 -0.22 9.64 4.67
N PHE A 61 -1.07 8.76 4.13
CA PHE A 61 -2.51 8.98 4.08
C PHE A 61 -3.24 7.66 4.25
N VAL A 62 -4.47 7.74 4.74
CA VAL A 62 -5.40 6.62 4.90
C VAL A 62 -6.69 7.01 4.21
N ALA A 63 -7.24 6.12 3.38
CA ALA A 63 -8.35 6.44 2.50
C ALA A 63 -9.49 5.42 2.61
N LEU A 64 -10.60 5.70 1.92
CA LEU A 64 -11.73 4.78 1.74
C LEU A 64 -12.30 4.19 3.05
N GLY A 65 -12.29 4.99 4.12
CA GLY A 65 -12.86 4.59 5.41
C GLY A 65 -12.04 3.57 6.19
N SER A 66 -10.75 3.34 5.85
CA SER A 66 -9.94 2.31 6.52
C SER A 66 -9.86 2.46 8.05
N PHE A 67 -9.94 3.69 8.59
CA PHE A 67 -9.99 3.91 10.03
C PHE A 67 -11.22 3.30 10.72
N ALA A 68 -12.35 3.16 10.01
CA ALA A 68 -13.58 2.58 10.58
C ALA A 68 -13.46 1.07 10.83
N HIS A 69 -12.39 0.44 10.36
CA HIS A 69 -12.11 -0.98 10.56
C HIS A 69 -11.13 -1.25 11.71
N LEU A 70 -10.65 -0.21 12.39
CA LEU A 70 -9.85 -0.38 13.61
C LEU A 70 -10.77 -0.79 14.78
N THR A 71 -10.34 -1.81 15.51
CA THR A 71 -11.03 -2.36 16.70
C THR A 71 -10.14 -2.28 17.92
#